data_AF-A0A2T2V1S9-F1
#
_entry.id   AF-A0A2T2V1S9-F1
#
_cell.length_a   1.000
_cell.length_b   1.000
_cell.length_c   1.000
_cell.angle_alpha   90.00
_cell.angle_beta   90.00
_cell.angle_gamma   90.00
#
_symmetry.space_group_name_H-M   'P 1'
#
loop_
_entity.id
_entity.type
_entity.pdbx_description
1 polymer ?
#
loop_
_entity_poly.entity_id
_entity_poly.type
_entity_poly.pdbx_seq_one_letter_code
_entity_poly.pdbx_strand_id
1 'polypeptide(L)'
;SRSAVNDRAGARTPLSNVVTAAVIALTLLVLTPLFFYVPMPALAAIIIVAAAGLIDLGELRALFRTKRRDGGVALFTAAMTLGVGIQVGLLSGIGASILLVLYRMSRPNMVELGHLAGTHAFRDLNRRAEAKQIDELLVLRVDAAFSFVNAEAFKDFILERSRTNGRPIRAVVVDGSSINDLDTTGVEALESVLAALEEEDVAFYLTGLIGPVRETMKRSGLRARFGREHFFRTPHRAVTHVLSEWDEQDGGTRRAAYEEATQKDTTVATPSEP
;
A
#
# COMPACT_ATOMS: atom_id res chain seq x y z
N SER A 1 -18.28 -26.41 -17.92
CA SER A 1 -17.79 -25.57 -19.03
C SER A 1 -17.51 -26.46 -20.24
N ARG A 2 -17.87 -26.02 -21.47
CA ARG A 2 -17.63 -26.75 -22.73
C ARG A 2 -16.14 -26.83 -23.09
N SER A 3 -15.37 -25.77 -22.85
CA SER A 3 -13.91 -25.77 -23.11
C SER A 3 -13.18 -26.75 -22.19
N ALA A 4 -13.49 -26.74 -20.89
CA ALA A 4 -12.86 -27.63 -19.92
C ALA A 4 -13.11 -29.12 -20.23
N VAL A 5 -14.27 -29.46 -20.81
CA VAL A 5 -14.57 -30.82 -21.27
C VAL A 5 -13.80 -31.14 -22.56
N ASN A 6 -13.71 -30.19 -23.50
CA ASN A 6 -12.96 -30.34 -24.75
C ASN A 6 -11.46 -30.56 -24.49
N ASP A 7 -10.89 -29.78 -23.56
CA ASP A 7 -9.49 -29.89 -23.13
C ASP A 7 -9.23 -31.25 -22.44
N ARG A 8 -10.11 -31.67 -21.53
CA ARG A 8 -10.03 -33.00 -20.87
C ARG A 8 -10.20 -34.16 -21.85
N ALA A 9 -10.95 -33.98 -22.93
CA ALA A 9 -11.12 -34.97 -24.00
C ALA A 9 -9.91 -35.02 -24.96
N GLY A 10 -8.88 -34.20 -24.74
CA GLY A 10 -7.64 -34.23 -25.52
C GLY A 10 -7.70 -33.49 -26.84
N ALA A 11 -8.63 -32.53 -27.01
CA ALA A 11 -8.68 -31.70 -28.20
C ALA A 11 -7.42 -30.84 -28.34
N ARG A 12 -6.75 -30.93 -29.49
CA ARG A 12 -5.51 -30.17 -29.78
C ARG A 12 -5.63 -29.20 -30.95
N THR A 13 -6.76 -29.24 -31.66
CA THR A 13 -7.00 -28.39 -32.84
C THR A 13 -8.40 -27.76 -32.80
N PRO A 14 -8.60 -26.62 -33.49
CA PRO A 14 -9.92 -26.00 -33.63
C PRO A 14 -10.97 -26.88 -34.34
N LEU A 15 -10.53 -27.98 -34.98
CA LEU A 15 -11.41 -28.94 -35.63
C LEU A 15 -12.43 -29.56 -34.65
N SER A 16 -12.09 -29.66 -33.36
CA SER A 16 -13.01 -30.07 -32.29
C SER A 16 -14.28 -29.20 -32.21
N ASN A 17 -14.14 -27.88 -32.42
CA ASN A 17 -15.28 -26.96 -32.44
C ASN A 17 -16.15 -27.15 -33.69
N VAL A 18 -15.53 -27.46 -34.83
CA VAL A 18 -16.26 -27.75 -36.09
C VAL A 18 -17.08 -29.03 -35.95
N VAL A 19 -16.49 -30.10 -35.41
CA VAL A 19 -17.19 -31.36 -35.12
C VAL A 19 -18.33 -31.11 -34.13
N THR A 20 -18.08 -30.36 -33.06
CA THR A 20 -19.11 -29.98 -32.07
C THR A 20 -20.27 -29.22 -32.72
N ALA A 21 -19.98 -28.25 -33.59
CA ALA A 21 -21.00 -27.49 -34.31
C ALA A 21 -21.82 -28.39 -35.27
N ALA A 22 -21.16 -29.32 -35.98
CA ALA A 22 -21.84 -30.27 -36.86
C ALA A 22 -22.77 -31.21 -36.07
N VAL A 23 -22.32 -31.72 -34.92
CA VAL A 23 -23.16 -32.55 -34.02
C VAL A 23 -24.35 -31.75 -33.48
N ILE A 24 -24.15 -30.49 -33.07
CA ILE A 24 -25.25 -29.61 -32.65
C ILE A 24 -26.25 -29.40 -33.79
N ALA A 25 -25.78 -29.11 -35.01
CA ALA A 25 -26.64 -28.92 -36.17
C ALA A 25 -27.46 -30.18 -36.50
N LEU A 26 -26.83 -31.35 -36.49
CA LEU A 26 -27.51 -32.64 -36.70
C LEU A 26 -28.55 -32.91 -35.61
N THR A 27 -28.21 -32.62 -34.34
CA THR A 27 -29.11 -32.78 -33.20
C THR A 27 -30.33 -31.89 -33.35
N LEU A 28 -30.15 -30.62 -33.75
CA LEU A 28 -31.26 -29.69 -33.98
C LEU A 28 -32.13 -30.09 -35.18
N LEU A 29 -31.57 -30.69 -36.24
CA LEU A 29 -32.34 -31.10 -37.41
C LEU A 29 -33.15 -32.39 -37.18
N VAL A 30 -32.59 -33.35 -36.43
CA VAL A 30 -33.17 -34.70 -36.32
C VAL A 30 -33.79 -34.98 -34.94
N LEU A 31 -33.16 -34.52 -33.85
CA LEU A 31 -33.56 -34.88 -32.48
C LEU A 31 -34.45 -33.83 -31.79
N THR A 32 -34.68 -32.65 -32.39
CA THR A 32 -35.58 -31.62 -31.82
C THR A 32 -36.98 -32.14 -31.44
N PRO A 33 -37.65 -33.01 -32.22
CA PRO A 33 -38.94 -33.58 -31.82
C PRO A 33 -38.88 -34.39 -30.52
N LEU A 34 -37.74 -35.03 -30.23
CA LEU A 34 -37.55 -35.80 -29.01
C LEU A 34 -37.34 -34.89 -27.79
N PHE A 35 -36.69 -33.73 -27.98
CA PHE A 35 -36.48 -32.76 -26.90
C PHE A 35 -37.76 -32.08 -26.41
N PHE A 36 -38.86 -32.15 -27.17
CA PHE A 36 -40.18 -31.71 -26.70
C PHE A 36 -40.61 -32.41 -25.41
N TYR A 37 -40.20 -33.67 -25.21
CA TYR A 37 -40.56 -34.47 -24.04
C TYR A 37 -39.62 -34.25 -22.83
N VAL A 38 -38.60 -33.40 -22.95
CA VAL A 38 -37.66 -33.16 -21.85
C VAL A 38 -38.36 -32.35 -20.75
N PRO A 39 -38.48 -32.89 -19.53
CA PRO A 39 -39.17 -32.20 -18.46
C PRO A 39 -38.32 -31.01 -17.96
N MET A 40 -38.97 -29.85 -17.73
CA MET A 40 -38.33 -28.64 -17.20
C MET A 40 -37.47 -28.90 -15.93
N PRO A 41 -37.87 -29.76 -14.98
CA PRO A 41 -37.02 -30.14 -13.84
C PRO A 41 -35.65 -30.69 -14.22
N ALA A 42 -35.53 -31.46 -15.30
CA ALA A 42 -34.24 -32.01 -15.73
C ALA A 42 -33.31 -30.89 -16.24
N LEU A 43 -33.84 -29.92 -16.98
CA LEU A 43 -33.08 -28.74 -17.42
C LEU A 43 -32.64 -27.88 -16.24
N ALA A 44 -33.54 -27.64 -15.27
CA ALA A 44 -33.22 -26.90 -14.06
C ALA A 44 -32.11 -27.58 -13.24
N ALA A 45 -32.17 -28.91 -13.09
CA ALA A 45 -31.14 -29.67 -12.39
C ALA A 45 -29.75 -29.52 -13.04
N ILE A 46 -29.67 -29.60 -14.38
CA ILE A 46 -28.42 -29.42 -15.12
C ILE A 46 -27.85 -28.00 -14.89
N ILE A 47 -28.71 -26.97 -14.92
CA ILE A 47 -28.30 -25.58 -14.67
C ILE A 47 -27.80 -25.41 -13.23
N ILE A 48 -28.52 -25.94 -12.24
CA ILE A 48 -28.13 -25.83 -10.82
C ILE A 48 -26.79 -26.53 -10.58
N VAL A 49 -26.60 -27.75 -11.10
CA VAL A 49 -25.32 -28.48 -10.96
C VAL A 49 -24.18 -27.72 -11.62
N ALA A 50 -24.41 -27.14 -12.79
CA ALA A 50 -23.40 -26.32 -13.46
C ALA A 50 -23.08 -25.04 -12.68
N ALA A 51 -24.09 -24.35 -12.14
CA ALA A 51 -23.94 -23.13 -11.37
C ALA A 51 -23.30 -23.37 -9.99
N ALA A 52 -23.63 -24.48 -9.33
CA ALA A 52 -23.04 -24.84 -8.03
C ALA A 52 -21.51 -24.97 -8.12
N GLY A 53 -20.98 -25.47 -9.24
CA GLY A 53 -19.54 -25.56 -9.49
C GLY A 53 -18.85 -24.22 -9.78
N LEU A 54 -19.60 -23.13 -9.99
CA LEU A 54 -19.06 -21.77 -10.18
C LEU A 54 -18.94 -20.98 -8.89
N ILE A 55 -19.67 -21.38 -7.84
CA ILE A 55 -19.67 -20.68 -6.56
C ILE A 55 -18.45 -21.14 -5.76
N ASP A 56 -17.41 -20.31 -5.73
CA ASP A 56 -16.21 -20.57 -4.94
C ASP A 56 -16.30 -19.88 -3.56
N LEU A 57 -16.86 -20.61 -2.58
CA LEU A 57 -16.89 -20.15 -1.18
C LEU A 57 -15.50 -20.17 -0.52
N GLY A 58 -14.57 -20.95 -1.05
CA GLY A 58 -13.19 -21.02 -0.57
C GLY A 58 -12.46 -19.71 -0.84
N GLU A 59 -12.57 -19.22 -2.07
CA GLU A 59 -11.99 -17.95 -2.50
C GLU A 59 -12.58 -16.77 -1.71
N LEU A 60 -13.90 -16.74 -1.52
CA LEU A 60 -14.54 -15.68 -0.71
C LEU A 60 -13.99 -15.68 0.73
N ARG A 61 -13.84 -16.85 1.35
CA ARG A 61 -13.24 -16.97 2.69
C ARG A 61 -11.77 -16.55 2.69
N ALA A 62 -11.02 -16.89 1.65
CA ALA A 62 -9.62 -16.49 1.50
C ALA A 62 -9.47 -14.97 1.40
N LEU A 63 -10.36 -14.28 0.69
CA LEU A 63 -10.41 -12.82 0.63
C LEU A 63 -10.63 -12.21 2.02
N PHE A 64 -11.64 -12.67 2.77
CA PHE A 64 -11.90 -12.16 4.12
C PHE A 64 -10.76 -12.45 5.11
N ARG A 65 -10.10 -13.60 4.98
CA ARG A 65 -8.93 -13.96 5.80
C ARG A 65 -7.72 -13.09 5.48
N THR A 66 -7.51 -12.76 4.22
CA THR A 66 -6.37 -11.95 3.77
C THR A 66 -6.59 -10.46 4.04
N LYS A 67 -7.68 -9.89 3.54
CA LYS A 67 -8.05 -8.48 3.72
C LYS A 67 -9.57 -8.34 3.76
N ARG A 68 -10.11 -8.04 4.95
CA ARG A 68 -11.56 -7.87 5.17
C ARG A 68 -12.24 -6.90 4.20
N ARG A 69 -11.56 -5.83 3.79
CA ARG A 69 -12.08 -4.86 2.81
C ARG A 69 -12.28 -5.46 1.42
N ASP A 70 -11.39 -6.37 0.98
CA ASP A 70 -11.50 -7.03 -0.33
C ASP A 70 -12.67 -8.03 -0.32
N GLY A 71 -12.82 -8.78 0.77
CA GLY A 71 -14.01 -9.62 0.98
C GLY A 71 -15.32 -8.81 1.02
N GLY A 72 -15.29 -7.62 1.64
CA GLY A 72 -16.41 -6.69 1.65
C GLY A 72 -16.82 -6.21 0.26
N VAL A 73 -15.85 -5.85 -0.60
CA VAL A 73 -16.12 -5.48 -2.00
C VAL A 73 -16.68 -6.65 -2.79
N ALA A 74 -16.17 -7.87 -2.60
CA ALA A 74 -16.71 -9.06 -3.25
C ALA A 74 -18.17 -9.34 -2.85
N LEU A 75 -18.48 -9.26 -1.55
CA LEU A 75 -19.84 -9.45 -1.04
C LEU A 75 -20.80 -8.36 -1.54
N PHE A 76 -20.36 -7.09 -1.53
CA PHE A 76 -21.11 -5.98 -2.08
C PHE A 76 -21.41 -6.19 -3.57
N THR A 77 -20.41 -6.58 -4.36
CA THR A 77 -20.55 -6.86 -5.80
C THR A 77 -21.52 -8.02 -6.06
N ALA A 78 -21.44 -9.08 -5.27
CA ALA A 78 -22.37 -10.21 -5.35
C ALA A 78 -23.80 -9.79 -5.02
N ALA A 79 -24.00 -9.01 -3.95
CA ALA A 79 -25.31 -8.50 -3.56
C ALA A 79 -25.92 -7.60 -4.65
N MET A 80 -25.14 -6.70 -5.25
CA MET A 80 -25.60 -5.84 -6.35
C MET A 80 -25.94 -6.64 -7.62
N THR A 81 -25.10 -7.62 -7.98
CA THR A 81 -25.33 -8.52 -9.12
C THR A 81 -26.63 -9.30 -8.95
N LEU A 82 -26.89 -9.84 -7.76
CA LEU A 82 -28.07 -10.65 -7.45
C LEU A 82 -29.35 -9.81 -7.29
N GLY A 83 -29.24 -8.62 -6.68
CA GLY A 83 -30.40 -7.78 -6.37
C GLY A 83 -30.84 -6.86 -7.50
N VAL A 84 -29.89 -6.30 -8.26
CA VAL A 84 -30.17 -5.29 -9.30
C VAL A 84 -29.94 -5.84 -10.70
N GLY A 85 -28.92 -6.68 -10.85
CA GLY A 85 -28.60 -7.34 -12.11
C GLY A 85 -27.11 -7.25 -12.45
N ILE A 86 -26.70 -8.08 -13.41
CA ILE A 86 -25.29 -8.31 -13.72
C ILE A 86 -24.53 -7.06 -14.21
N GLN A 87 -25.18 -6.21 -15.02
CA GLN A 87 -24.57 -5.00 -15.54
C GLN A 87 -24.24 -4.00 -14.42
N VAL A 88 -25.23 -3.73 -13.55
CA VAL A 88 -25.05 -2.81 -12.41
C VAL A 88 -24.10 -3.40 -11.39
N GLY A 89 -24.24 -4.68 -11.05
CA GLY A 89 -23.34 -5.37 -10.13
C GLY A 89 -21.87 -5.29 -10.54
N LEU A 90 -21.57 -5.53 -11.82
CA LEU A 90 -20.23 -5.41 -12.36
C LEU A 90 -19.69 -3.97 -12.25
N LEU A 91 -20.45 -2.97 -12.69
CA LEU A 91 -20.02 -1.56 -12.63
C LEU A 91 -19.80 -1.09 -11.18
N SER A 92 -20.70 -1.47 -10.26
CA SER A 92 -20.56 -1.16 -8.84
C SER A 92 -19.33 -1.83 -8.22
N GLY A 93 -19.02 -3.07 -8.60
CA GLY A 93 -17.82 -3.77 -8.13
C GLY A 93 -16.52 -3.13 -8.62
N ILE A 94 -16.46 -2.71 -9.88
CA ILE A 94 -15.33 -1.96 -10.44
C ILE A 94 -15.17 -0.63 -9.70
N GLY A 95 -16.26 0.13 -9.53
CA GLY A 95 -16.25 1.40 -8.81
C GLY A 95 -15.78 1.26 -7.36
N ALA A 96 -16.32 0.28 -6.63
CA ALA A 96 -15.92 -0.02 -5.25
C ALA A 96 -14.43 -0.41 -5.15
N SER A 97 -13.93 -1.18 -6.13
CA SER A 97 -12.51 -1.56 -6.19
C SER A 97 -11.60 -0.34 -6.41
N ILE A 98 -11.97 0.54 -7.35
CA ILE A 98 -11.24 1.79 -7.60
C ILE A 98 -11.23 2.68 -6.35
N LEU A 99 -12.40 2.89 -5.72
CA LEU A 99 -12.51 3.68 -4.50
C LEU A 99 -11.66 3.09 -3.37
N LEU A 100 -11.64 1.76 -3.22
CA LEU A 100 -10.82 1.09 -2.21
C LEU A 100 -9.31 1.27 -2.49
N VAL A 101 -8.89 1.26 -3.75
CA VAL A 101 -7.49 1.55 -4.14
C VAL A 101 -7.14 3.00 -3.82
N LEU A 102 -7.98 3.96 -4.21
CA LEU A 102 -7.77 5.39 -3.93
C LEU A 102 -7.71 5.66 -2.42
N TYR A 103 -8.60 5.03 -1.64
CA TYR A 103 -8.59 5.13 -0.18
C TYR A 103 -7.30 4.56 0.43
N ARG A 104 -6.75 3.48 -0.12
CA ARG A 104 -5.46 2.93 0.32
C ARG A 104 -4.30 3.85 -0.04
N MET A 105 -4.35 4.48 -1.21
CA MET A 105 -3.34 5.45 -1.63
C MET A 105 -3.34 6.70 -0.76
N SER A 106 -4.52 7.19 -0.35
CA SER A 106 -4.65 8.41 0.48
C SER A 106 -4.27 8.23 1.95
N ARG A 107 -4.26 6.99 2.45
CA ARG A 107 -3.87 6.65 3.82
C ARG A 107 -2.70 5.66 3.80
N PRO A 108 -1.50 6.11 3.37
CA PRO A 108 -0.33 5.25 3.32
C PRO A 108 0.09 4.81 4.73
N ASN A 109 0.80 3.69 4.79
CA ASN A 109 1.37 3.24 6.06
C ASN A 109 2.54 4.16 6.45
N MET A 110 2.39 4.84 7.58
CA MET A 110 3.39 5.71 8.18
C MET A 110 3.85 5.09 9.49
N VAL A 111 5.16 4.84 9.58
CA VAL A 111 5.75 4.06 10.66
C VAL A 111 6.72 4.92 11.44
N GLU A 112 6.46 5.09 12.73
CA GLU A 112 7.42 5.74 13.61
C GLU A 112 8.63 4.82 13.86
N LEU A 113 9.81 5.40 13.71
CA LEU A 113 11.07 4.70 13.86
C LEU A 113 11.74 5.12 15.17
N GLY A 114 12.28 4.14 15.88
CA GLY A 114 13.16 4.33 17.02
C GLY A 114 14.58 3.95 16.67
N HIS A 115 15.54 4.57 17.35
CA HIS A 115 16.94 4.21 17.27
C HIS A 115 17.19 2.91 18.02
N LEU A 116 17.90 1.98 17.39
CA LEU A 116 18.36 0.75 18.03
C LEU A 116 19.75 0.99 18.62
N ALA A 117 19.83 1.00 19.95
CA ALA A 117 21.08 1.20 20.67
C ALA A 117 22.17 0.22 20.20
N GLY A 118 23.38 0.72 20.06
CA GLY A 118 24.52 -0.03 19.55
C GLY A 118 24.67 -0.07 18.03
N THR A 119 23.70 0.49 17.30
CA THR A 119 23.71 0.47 15.84
C THR A 119 23.36 1.83 15.27
N HIS A 120 23.59 2.03 13.97
CA HIS A 120 23.11 3.22 13.26
C HIS A 120 21.68 3.01 12.72
N ALA A 121 21.01 1.92 13.09
CA ALA A 121 19.76 1.49 12.51
C ALA A 121 18.55 2.12 13.21
N PHE A 122 17.52 2.38 12.41
CA PHE A 122 16.22 2.83 12.86
C PHE A 122 15.17 1.76 12.53
N ARG A 123 14.34 1.40 13.49
CA ARG A 123 13.37 0.29 13.38
C ARG A 123 12.00 0.71 13.90
N ASP A 124 10.97 0.06 13.37
CA ASP A 124 9.57 0.27 13.76
C ASP A 124 9.38 0.05 15.27
N LEU A 125 8.96 1.11 15.96
CA LEU A 125 8.72 1.11 17.41
C LEU A 125 7.66 0.11 17.83
N ASN A 126 6.66 -0.16 16.97
CA ASN A 126 5.59 -1.10 17.28
C ASN A 126 6.04 -2.56 17.15
N ARG A 127 7.14 -2.81 16.43
CA ARG A 127 7.63 -4.18 16.17
C ARG A 127 8.88 -4.55 16.97
N ARG A 128 9.67 -3.57 17.40
CA ARG A 128 10.93 -3.79 18.13
C ARG A 128 10.92 -2.96 19.42
N ALA A 129 10.65 -3.61 20.55
CA ALA A 129 10.60 -2.95 21.87
C ALA A 129 11.95 -2.34 22.31
N GLU A 130 13.06 -2.78 21.72
CA GLU A 130 14.40 -2.25 21.98
C GLU A 130 14.66 -0.89 21.29
N ALA A 131 13.85 -0.53 20.29
CA ALA A 131 13.98 0.75 19.58
C ALA A 131 13.47 1.89 20.47
N LYS A 132 14.29 2.94 20.64
CA LYS A 132 13.96 4.09 21.49
C LYS A 132 13.67 5.32 20.66
N GLN A 133 12.64 6.07 21.06
CA GLN A 133 12.39 7.41 20.53
C GLN A 133 13.48 8.37 21.02
N ILE A 134 13.69 9.43 20.25
CA ILE A 134 14.56 10.55 20.62
C ILE A 134 13.65 11.70 21.02
N ASP A 135 13.94 12.33 22.15
CA ASP A 135 13.11 13.40 22.68
C ASP A 135 13.01 14.58 21.69
N GLU A 136 11.79 15.12 21.54
CA GLU A 136 11.45 16.25 20.65
C GLU A 136 11.69 16.00 19.14
N LEU A 137 12.12 14.79 18.76
CA LEU A 137 12.48 14.40 17.39
C LEU A 137 11.65 13.21 16.91
N LEU A 138 10.83 13.43 15.89
CA LEU A 138 10.06 12.37 15.25
C LEU A 138 10.84 11.79 14.07
N VAL A 139 11.15 10.49 14.10
CA VAL A 139 11.69 9.79 12.93
C VAL A 139 10.59 8.93 12.32
N LEU A 140 10.29 9.14 11.04
CA LEU A 140 9.17 8.50 10.34
C LEU A 140 9.63 7.82 9.07
N ARG A 141 9.10 6.63 8.76
CA ARG A 141 9.17 6.04 7.42
C ARG A 141 7.82 6.11 6.73
N VAL A 142 7.83 6.50 5.46
CA VAL A 142 6.63 6.54 4.62
C VAL A 142 6.71 5.43 3.58
N ASP A 143 5.82 4.43 3.69
CA ASP A 143 5.80 3.26 2.80
C ASP A 143 4.90 3.49 1.57
N ALA A 144 5.08 4.63 0.88
CA ALA A 144 4.29 4.98 -0.32
C ALA A 144 4.99 6.05 -1.17
N ALA A 145 4.60 6.14 -2.45
CA ALA A 145 4.85 7.33 -3.25
C ALA A 145 4.22 8.56 -2.58
N PHE A 146 4.86 9.72 -2.70
CA PHE A 146 4.34 10.96 -2.13
C PHE A 146 3.57 11.70 -3.23
N SER A 147 2.29 12.01 -2.97
CA SER A 147 1.42 12.66 -3.95
C SER A 147 0.39 13.55 -3.27
N PHE A 148 -0.32 14.35 -4.05
CA PHE A 148 -1.43 15.15 -3.54
C PHE A 148 -2.50 14.32 -2.80
N VAL A 149 -2.69 13.06 -3.20
CA VAL A 149 -3.70 12.16 -2.64
C VAL A 149 -3.43 11.83 -1.16
N ASN A 150 -2.17 11.82 -0.72
CA ASN A 150 -1.78 11.44 0.65
C ASN A 150 -1.08 12.52 1.47
N ALA A 151 -0.79 13.69 0.88
CA ALA A 151 -0.13 14.78 1.56
C ALA A 151 -0.87 15.26 2.82
N GLU A 152 -2.21 15.34 2.77
CA GLU A 152 -3.02 15.73 3.93
C GLU A 152 -2.89 14.71 5.07
N ALA A 153 -3.03 13.42 4.77
CA ALA A 153 -2.87 12.36 5.76
C ALA A 153 -1.46 12.35 6.37
N PHE A 154 -0.44 12.66 5.58
CA PHE A 154 0.94 12.76 6.04
C PHE A 154 1.15 13.95 6.98
N LYS A 155 0.64 15.12 6.63
CA LYS A 155 0.68 16.32 7.49
C LYS A 155 -0.05 16.07 8.81
N ASP A 156 -1.28 15.59 8.74
CA ASP A 156 -2.12 15.33 9.91
C ASP A 156 -1.44 14.35 10.86
N PHE A 157 -0.80 13.30 10.33
CA PHE A 157 -0.05 12.35 11.12
C PHE A 157 1.08 13.03 11.92
N ILE A 158 1.88 13.89 11.28
CA ILE A 158 2.99 14.58 11.96
C ILE A 158 2.44 15.53 13.05
N LEU A 159 1.42 16.33 12.73
CA LEU A 159 0.85 17.31 13.64
C LEU A 159 0.13 16.66 14.83
N GLU A 160 -0.60 15.56 14.60
CA GLU A 160 -1.26 14.80 15.66
C GLU A 160 -0.24 14.21 16.65
N ARG A 161 0.88 13.70 16.14
CA ARG A 161 1.96 13.17 16.99
C ARG A 161 2.67 14.26 17.78
N SER A 162 2.78 15.47 17.23
CA SER A 162 3.33 16.62 17.95
C SER A 162 2.47 17.00 19.17
N ARG A 163 1.15 16.80 19.06
CA ARG A 163 0.19 17.17 20.12
C ARG A 163 -0.02 16.07 21.18
N THR A 164 0.12 14.80 20.82
CA THR A 164 -0.34 13.67 21.65
C THR A 164 0.64 13.26 22.77
N ASN A 165 1.94 13.51 22.62
CA ASN A 165 2.96 12.98 23.55
C ASN A 165 3.34 13.92 24.70
N GLY A 166 2.64 15.05 24.88
CA GLY A 166 2.92 16.02 25.96
C GLY A 166 4.30 16.70 25.88
N ARG A 167 5.05 16.46 24.80
CA ARG A 167 6.32 17.09 24.46
C ARG A 167 6.21 17.59 23.01
N PRO A 168 6.40 18.89 22.74
CA PRO A 168 6.31 19.42 21.38
C PRO A 168 7.39 18.79 20.51
N ILE A 169 7.02 18.30 19.32
CA ILE A 169 8.00 17.85 18.34
C ILE A 169 8.60 19.11 17.71
N ARG A 170 9.92 19.28 17.82
CA ARG A 170 10.67 20.40 17.21
C ARG A 170 11.18 20.07 15.82
N ALA A 171 11.37 18.79 15.52
CA ALA A 171 11.81 18.36 14.20
C ALA A 171 11.25 16.99 13.82
N VAL A 172 11.08 16.79 12.51
CA VAL A 172 10.70 15.52 11.89
C VAL A 172 11.74 15.10 10.86
N VAL A 173 12.22 13.86 10.97
CA VAL A 173 13.14 13.22 10.03
C VAL A 173 12.38 12.12 9.31
N VAL A 174 12.20 12.29 8.00
CA VAL A 174 11.48 11.34 7.16
C VAL A 174 12.48 10.46 6.40
N ASP A 175 12.40 9.16 6.64
CA ASP A 175 13.02 8.14 5.80
C ASP A 175 12.17 7.91 4.55
N GLY A 176 12.58 8.58 3.48
CA GLY A 176 11.99 8.48 2.14
C GLY A 176 12.57 7.35 1.29
N SER A 177 13.31 6.39 1.87
CA SER A 177 13.83 5.22 1.14
C SER A 177 12.75 4.38 0.46
N SER A 178 11.50 4.46 0.94
CA SER A 178 10.34 3.75 0.39
C SER A 178 9.42 4.66 -0.44
N ILE A 179 9.78 5.93 -0.63
CA ILE A 179 9.09 6.85 -1.53
C ILE A 179 9.54 6.52 -2.95
N ASN A 180 8.71 5.77 -3.68
CA ASN A 180 9.06 5.24 -4.99
C ASN A 180 8.78 6.19 -6.15
N ASP A 181 7.97 7.22 -5.93
CA ASP A 181 7.63 8.20 -6.95
C ASP A 181 7.28 9.55 -6.32
N LEU A 182 7.48 10.60 -7.11
CA LEU A 182 7.13 11.98 -6.81
C LEU A 182 6.86 12.68 -8.15
N ASP A 183 5.60 13.05 -8.38
CA ASP A 183 5.16 13.76 -9.58
C ASP A 183 5.04 15.28 -9.31
N THR A 184 4.66 16.05 -10.32
CA THR A 184 4.50 17.51 -10.19
C THR A 184 3.50 17.87 -9.08
N THR A 185 2.36 17.18 -9.01
CA THR A 185 1.35 17.46 -7.98
C THR A 185 1.83 17.05 -6.60
N GLY A 186 2.61 15.98 -6.48
CA GLY A 186 3.27 15.58 -5.24
C GLY A 186 4.32 16.57 -4.77
N VAL A 187 5.06 17.22 -5.67
CA VAL A 187 5.99 18.30 -5.33
C VAL A 187 5.23 19.47 -4.70
N GLU A 188 4.19 19.97 -5.36
CA GLU A 188 3.36 21.08 -4.85
C GLU A 188 2.73 20.74 -3.50
N ALA A 189 2.22 19.51 -3.36
CA ALA A 189 1.64 19.04 -2.13
C ALA A 189 2.69 18.95 -1.01
N LEU A 190 3.91 18.50 -1.31
CA LEU A 190 5.01 18.45 -0.36
C LEU A 190 5.39 19.86 0.08
N GLU A 191 5.46 20.84 -0.83
CA GLU A 191 5.69 22.25 -0.47
C GLU A 191 4.64 22.76 0.51
N SER A 192 3.36 22.46 0.27
CA SER A 192 2.28 22.86 1.17
C SER A 192 2.40 22.22 2.56
N VAL A 193 2.77 20.95 2.64
CA VAL A 193 3.03 20.29 3.93
C VAL A 193 4.20 20.96 4.65
N LEU A 194 5.28 21.26 3.93
CA LEU A 194 6.48 21.83 4.53
C LEU A 194 6.22 23.25 5.05
N ALA A 195 5.50 24.08 4.30
CA ALA A 195 5.08 25.39 4.78
C ALA A 195 4.22 25.30 6.04
N ALA A 196 3.28 24.34 6.10
CA ALA A 196 2.44 24.14 7.28
C ALA A 196 3.24 23.65 8.51
N LEU A 197 4.30 22.86 8.31
CA LEU A 197 5.19 22.45 9.40
C LEU A 197 6.06 23.60 9.88
N GLU A 198 6.53 24.46 8.97
CA GLU A 198 7.29 25.67 9.30
C GLU A 198 6.44 26.66 10.10
N GLU A 199 5.15 26.84 9.77
CA GLU A 199 4.21 27.65 10.56
C GLU A 199 3.98 27.14 11.99
N GLU A 200 4.18 25.84 12.23
CA GLU A 200 4.07 25.19 13.54
C GLU A 200 5.45 25.01 14.23
N ASP A 201 6.50 25.69 13.73
CA ASP A 201 7.89 25.64 14.21
C ASP A 201 8.50 24.21 14.23
N VAL A 202 8.05 23.34 13.31
CA VAL A 202 8.55 21.96 13.16
C VAL A 202 9.53 21.88 11.99
N ALA A 203 10.82 21.74 12.29
CA ALA A 203 11.85 21.58 11.27
C ALA A 203 11.72 20.23 10.54
N PHE A 204 11.78 20.24 9.21
CA PHE A 204 11.62 19.03 8.40
C PHE A 204 12.93 18.60 7.74
N TYR A 205 13.24 17.30 7.81
CA TYR A 205 14.43 16.70 7.20
C TYR A 205 14.05 15.45 6.42
N LEU A 206 14.64 15.27 5.24
CA LEU A 206 14.35 14.16 4.34
C LEU A 206 15.59 13.30 4.11
N THR A 207 15.42 12.00 4.19
CA THR A 207 16.52 11.04 4.10
C THR A 207 16.20 9.90 3.14
N GLY A 208 17.24 9.18 2.68
CA GLY A 208 17.06 7.89 2.00
C GLY A 208 16.46 7.93 0.59
N LEU A 209 16.08 9.10 0.07
CA LEU A 209 15.42 9.24 -1.24
C LEU A 209 16.16 8.50 -2.36
N ILE A 210 15.42 7.76 -3.18
CA ILE A 210 15.96 7.06 -4.34
C ILE A 210 16.31 8.03 -5.50
N GLY A 211 17.12 7.55 -6.44
CA GLY A 211 17.63 8.35 -7.57
C GLY A 211 16.58 9.15 -8.32
N PRO A 212 15.50 8.52 -8.82
CA PRO A 212 14.44 9.21 -9.55
C PRO A 212 13.79 10.35 -8.77
N VAL A 213 13.40 10.11 -7.51
CA VAL A 213 12.77 11.12 -6.66
C VAL A 213 13.70 12.29 -6.38
N ARG A 214 14.99 12.03 -6.10
CA ARG A 214 15.98 13.12 -5.91
C ARG A 214 16.13 13.98 -7.16
N GLU A 215 16.06 13.37 -8.34
CA GLU A 215 16.15 14.11 -9.61
C GLU A 215 14.90 14.98 -9.82
N THR A 216 13.70 14.46 -9.53
CA THR A 216 12.48 15.28 -9.57
C THR A 216 12.56 16.46 -8.61
N MET A 217 12.95 16.25 -7.35
CA MET A 217 13.10 17.33 -6.36
C MET A 217 14.14 18.39 -6.76
N LYS A 218 15.18 17.97 -7.49
CA LYS A 218 16.19 18.89 -8.01
C LYS A 218 15.63 19.72 -9.17
N ARG A 219 14.94 19.07 -10.11
CA ARG A 219 14.37 19.71 -11.31
C ARG A 219 13.23 20.67 -10.97
N SER A 220 12.42 20.35 -9.97
CA SER A 220 11.34 21.23 -9.53
C SER A 220 11.83 22.46 -8.74
N GLY A 221 13.11 22.54 -8.38
CA GLY A 221 13.65 23.62 -7.56
C GLY A 221 13.42 23.44 -6.06
N LEU A 222 12.64 22.43 -5.66
CA LEU A 222 12.31 22.10 -4.28
C LEU A 222 13.57 21.98 -3.40
N ARG A 223 14.57 21.25 -3.88
CA ARG A 223 15.84 21.08 -3.16
C ARG A 223 16.60 22.40 -2.93
N ALA A 224 16.51 23.35 -3.86
CA ALA A 224 17.18 24.64 -3.71
C ALA A 224 16.45 25.50 -2.68
N ARG A 225 15.12 25.46 -2.68
CA ARG A 225 14.26 26.18 -1.74
C ARG A 225 14.47 25.76 -0.28
N PHE A 226 14.58 24.46 -0.02
CA PHE A 226 14.75 23.92 1.34
C PHE A 226 16.20 23.93 1.84
N GLY A 227 17.18 24.28 1.02
CA GLY A 227 18.58 24.19 1.41
C GLY A 227 19.11 22.75 1.46
N ARG A 228 20.43 22.61 1.30
CA ARG A 228 21.06 21.28 1.19
C ARG A 228 21.16 20.55 2.53
N GLU A 229 21.12 21.29 3.63
CA GLU A 229 21.21 20.78 5.01
C GLU A 229 19.96 20.02 5.46
N HIS A 230 18.85 20.09 4.71
CA HIS A 230 17.64 19.33 5.00
C HIS A 230 17.61 17.94 4.36
N PHE A 231 18.64 17.56 3.61
CA PHE A 231 18.68 16.32 2.83
C PHE A 231 19.87 15.42 3.20
N PHE A 232 19.58 14.25 3.72
CA PHE A 232 20.61 13.29 4.14
C PHE A 232 20.50 11.94 3.44
N ARG A 233 21.58 11.16 3.46
CA ARG A 233 21.57 9.80 2.89
C ARG A 233 20.90 8.77 3.80
N THR A 234 20.93 9.01 5.12
CA THR A 234 20.47 8.06 6.14
C THR A 234 19.84 8.81 7.31
N PRO A 235 18.85 8.22 8.01
CA PRO A 235 18.28 8.80 9.23
C PRO A 235 19.34 9.16 10.28
N HIS A 236 20.31 8.29 10.54
CA HIS A 236 21.40 8.55 11.49
C HIS A 236 22.12 9.89 11.25
N ARG A 237 22.50 10.18 10.00
CA ARG A 237 23.15 11.45 9.63
C ARG A 237 22.26 12.67 9.87
N ALA A 238 20.97 12.56 9.58
CA ALA A 238 20.01 13.64 9.85
C ALA A 238 19.86 13.87 11.36
N VAL A 239 19.66 12.80 12.13
CA VAL A 239 19.55 12.88 13.59
C VAL A 239 20.80 13.50 14.21
N THR A 240 22.00 13.06 13.84
CA THR A 240 23.25 13.65 14.36
C THR A 240 23.36 15.14 14.04
N HIS A 241 22.93 15.56 12.84
CA HIS A 241 22.92 16.97 12.45
C HIS A 241 21.94 17.78 13.31
N VAL A 242 20.68 17.33 13.40
CA VAL A 242 19.65 18.01 14.20
C VAL A 242 20.06 18.16 15.66
N LEU A 243 20.59 17.10 16.27
CA LEU A 243 21.07 17.16 17.65
C LEU A 243 22.27 18.09 17.82
N SER A 244 23.16 18.18 16.81
CA SER A 244 24.27 19.15 16.81
C SER A 244 23.75 20.58 16.79
N GLU A 245 22.79 20.90 15.90
CA GLU A 245 22.21 22.23 15.82
C GLU A 245 21.52 22.63 17.13
N TRP A 246 20.81 21.70 17.77
CA TRP A 246 20.17 21.97 19.07
C TRP A 246 21.19 22.18 20.17
N ASP A 247 22.21 21.33 20.28
CA ASP A 247 23.26 21.47 21.29
C ASP A 247 24.08 22.75 21.08
N GLU A 248 24.29 23.21 19.85
CA GLU A 248 24.91 24.51 19.54
C GLU A 248 24.04 25.71 19.97
N GLN A 249 22.71 25.57 19.88
CA GLN A 249 21.76 26.63 20.25
C GLN A 249 21.57 26.77 21.77
N ASP A 250 21.54 25.65 22.51
CA ASP A 250 21.20 25.64 23.95
C ASP A 250 22.31 25.11 24.87
N GLY A 251 23.48 24.75 24.33
CA GLY A 251 24.61 24.22 25.10
C GLY A 251 24.39 22.79 25.62
N GLY A 252 23.47 22.04 25.00
CA GLY A 252 23.13 20.67 25.36
C GLY A 252 24.23 19.63 25.09
N THR A 253 23.94 18.38 25.45
CA THR A 253 24.82 17.21 25.23
C THR A 253 24.07 16.05 24.57
N ARG A 254 22.94 16.32 23.91
CA ARG A 254 22.05 15.31 23.32
C ARG A 254 22.77 14.49 22.25
N ARG A 255 23.59 15.15 21.43
CA ARG A 255 24.38 14.50 20.39
C ARG A 255 25.39 13.52 20.99
N ALA A 256 26.12 13.93 22.03
CA ALA A 256 27.10 13.07 22.69
C ALA A 256 26.42 11.82 23.29
N ALA A 257 25.27 12.01 23.96
CA ALA A 257 24.47 10.91 24.50
C ALA A 257 23.96 9.96 23.39
N TYR A 258 23.51 10.50 22.26
CA TYR A 258 23.10 9.71 21.09
C TYR A 258 24.25 8.93 20.46
N GLU A 259 25.42 9.55 20.29
CA GLU A 259 26.63 8.90 19.75
C GLU A 259 27.13 7.79 20.68
N GLU A 260 27.12 8.00 22.00
CA GLU A 260 27.46 6.97 22.97
C GLU A 260 26.49 5.78 22.90
N ALA A 261 25.17 6.07 22.80
CA ALA A 261 24.16 5.05 22.60
C ALA A 261 24.31 4.31 21.27
N THR A 262 25.01 4.88 20.29
CA THR A 262 25.22 4.31 18.95
C THR A 262 26.47 3.41 18.87
N GLN A 263 27.49 3.63 19.72
CA GLN A 263 28.82 2.98 19.60
C GLN A 263 28.96 1.60 20.28
N LYS A 264 27.94 1.09 21.00
CA LYS A 264 27.99 -0.22 21.68
C LYS A 264 27.60 -1.39 20.75
N ASP A 265 28.57 -2.03 20.10
CA ASP A 265 28.48 -3.25 19.25
C ASP A 265 28.53 -3.05 17.73
N THR A 266 29.75 -2.91 17.23
CA THR A 266 30.09 -3.18 15.82
C THR A 266 30.16 -4.69 15.49
N THR A 267 29.59 -5.60 16.30
CA THR A 267 29.89 -7.05 16.19
C THR A 267 28.71 -8.03 16.15
N VAL A 268 27.45 -7.60 16.11
CA VAL A 268 26.35 -8.55 15.93
C VAL A 268 25.73 -8.41 14.55
N ALA A 269 26.14 -9.30 13.65
CA ALA A 269 25.46 -9.52 12.38
C ALA A 269 23.98 -9.83 12.66
N THR A 270 23.09 -8.96 12.18
CA THR A 270 21.64 -9.23 12.16
C THR A 270 21.41 -10.55 11.42
N PRO A 271 20.83 -11.59 12.05
CA PRO A 271 20.36 -12.73 11.30
C PRO A 271 19.27 -12.24 10.35
N SER A 272 19.42 -12.52 9.06
CA SER A 272 18.32 -12.42 8.12
C SER A 272 17.22 -13.39 8.57
N GLU A 273 16.14 -12.87 9.16
CA GLU A 273 14.95 -13.69 9.40
C GLU A 273 14.24 -14.00 8.07
N PRO A 274 13.59 -15.18 7.97
CA PRO A 274 13.06 -15.77 6.74
C PRO A 274 11.82 -15.06 6.16
#